data_AF-A0A2G4GID5-F1
#
_entry.id   AF-A0A2G4GID5-F1
#
_cell.length_a   1.000
_cell.length_b   1.000
_cell.length_c   1.000
_cell.angle_alpha   90.00
_cell.angle_beta   90.00
_cell.angle_gamma   90.00
#
_symmetry.space_group_name_H-M   'P 1'
#
loop_
_entity.id
_entity.type
_entity.pdbx_description
1 polymer ?
#
loop_
_entity_poly.entity_id
_entity_poly.type
_entity_poly.pdbx_seq_one_letter_code
_entity_poly.pdbx_strand_id
1 'polypeptide(L)'
;MSKIVYVDMDGVLVDFESGIKSFTAYELQAYEKRFDEVPGIFSKMKPIEGAVESFEKLSRHYNVYILSTAPWENPTALNDKLAWIKKYIGELAYKRVIFSHNKHLNMGDYLIDDRTANGAGDFTGTHIHFGTEKFPNWQSVLLYLKID
;
A
#
# COMPACT_ATOMS: atom_id res chain seq x y z
N MET A 1 -16.44 -19.31 -1.59
CA MET A 1 -15.42 -18.83 -0.62
C MET A 1 -15.38 -17.31 -0.68
N SER A 2 -15.05 -16.62 0.41
CA SER A 2 -14.86 -15.16 0.36
C SER A 2 -13.59 -14.84 -0.44
N LYS A 3 -13.68 -13.85 -1.34
CA LYS A 3 -12.58 -13.47 -2.23
C LYS A 3 -11.42 -12.85 -1.45
N ILE A 4 -10.21 -13.02 -1.94
CA ILE A 4 -8.97 -12.47 -1.38
C ILE A 4 -8.63 -11.18 -2.11
N VAL A 5 -8.44 -10.11 -1.34
CA VAL A 5 -8.04 -8.79 -1.84
C VAL A 5 -6.70 -8.42 -1.21
N TYR A 6 -5.71 -8.16 -2.06
CA TYR A 6 -4.44 -7.55 -1.65
C TYR A 6 -4.48 -6.04 -1.85
N VAL A 7 -3.96 -5.31 -0.89
CA VAL A 7 -3.88 -3.85 -0.90
C VAL A 7 -2.42 -3.43 -0.73
N ASP A 8 -1.87 -2.71 -1.70
CA ASP A 8 -0.54 -2.11 -1.55
C ASP A 8 -0.55 -1.00 -0.49
N MET A 9 0.63 -0.65 0.01
CA MET A 9 0.80 0.51 0.89
C MET A 9 1.11 1.78 0.11
N ASP A 10 2.28 1.84 -0.51
CA ASP A 10 2.83 3.08 -1.09
C ASP A 10 1.95 3.53 -2.26
N GLY A 11 1.46 4.78 -2.21
CA GLY A 11 0.58 5.31 -3.27
C GLY A 11 -0.87 4.80 -3.23
N VAL A 12 -1.21 3.89 -2.31
CA VAL A 12 -2.57 3.32 -2.16
C VAL A 12 -3.16 3.57 -0.77
N LEU A 13 -2.51 3.08 0.28
CA LEU A 13 -2.87 3.37 1.67
C LEU A 13 -2.16 4.60 2.21
N VAL A 14 -0.92 4.84 1.80
CA VAL A 14 -0.06 5.93 2.28
C VAL A 14 0.27 6.92 1.17
N ASP A 15 0.25 8.20 1.54
CA ASP A 15 0.71 9.30 0.70
C ASP A 15 2.23 9.41 0.84
N PHE A 16 2.97 8.87 -0.12
CA PHE A 16 4.43 8.88 -0.10
C PHE A 16 5.01 10.31 -0.09
N GLU A 17 4.37 11.22 -0.82
CA GLU A 17 4.76 12.64 -0.89
C GLU A 17 4.66 13.34 0.46
N SER A 18 3.73 12.92 1.32
CA SER A 18 3.66 13.43 2.69
C SER A 18 4.90 13.07 3.52
N GLY A 19 5.55 11.95 3.23
CA GLY A 19 6.83 11.56 3.84
C GLY A 19 7.97 12.45 3.36
N ILE A 20 8.07 12.70 2.04
CA ILE A 20 9.12 13.55 1.45
C ILE A 20 9.05 14.98 2.01
N LYS A 21 7.84 15.53 2.21
CA LYS A 21 7.65 16.87 2.80
C LYS A 21 8.26 17.04 4.19
N SER A 22 8.62 15.96 4.87
CA SER A 22 9.27 15.98 6.18
C SER A 22 10.81 15.92 6.14
N PHE A 23 11.40 15.88 4.94
CA PHE A 23 12.83 15.77 4.76
C PHE A 23 13.57 17.07 5.04
N THR A 24 14.77 16.91 5.58
CA THR A 24 15.79 17.95 5.65
C THR A 24 16.38 18.22 4.26
N ALA A 25 17.02 19.38 4.09
CA ALA A 25 17.72 19.70 2.85
C ALA A 25 18.82 18.67 2.50
N TYR A 26 19.48 18.12 3.52
CA TYR A 26 20.47 17.05 3.33
C TYR A 26 19.84 15.77 2.80
N GLU A 27 18.73 15.31 3.39
CA GLU A 27 18.03 14.10 2.93
C GLU A 27 17.54 14.25 1.49
N LEU A 28 16.95 15.41 1.14
CA LEU A 28 16.53 15.70 -0.24
C LEU A 28 17.68 15.61 -1.25
N GLN A 29 18.87 16.07 -0.87
CA GLN A 29 20.04 16.03 -1.74
C GLN A 29 20.69 14.63 -1.79
N ALA A 30 20.89 13.99 -0.65
CA ALA A 30 21.62 12.72 -0.55
C ALA A 30 20.83 11.54 -1.16
N TYR A 31 19.50 11.63 -1.16
CA TYR A 31 18.60 10.57 -1.62
C TYR A 31 17.79 10.95 -2.86
N GLU A 32 18.26 11.93 -3.65
CA GLU A 32 17.58 12.34 -4.87
C GLU A 32 17.21 11.11 -5.74
N LYS A 33 15.93 10.98 -6.11
CA LYS A 33 15.36 9.86 -6.88
C LYS A 33 15.36 8.48 -6.17
N ARG A 34 15.80 8.42 -4.91
CA ARG A 34 15.86 7.23 -4.06
C ARG A 34 15.32 7.56 -2.66
N PHE A 35 14.28 8.39 -2.61
CA PHE A 35 13.71 8.89 -1.37
C PHE A 35 13.14 7.78 -0.49
N ASP A 36 12.74 6.66 -1.09
CA ASP A 36 12.30 5.45 -0.40
C ASP A 36 13.43 4.74 0.36
N GLU A 37 14.69 5.09 0.12
CA GLU A 37 15.85 4.62 0.89
C GLU A 37 16.11 5.41 2.17
N VAL A 38 15.46 6.57 2.37
CA VAL A 38 15.67 7.40 3.57
C VAL A 38 15.18 6.64 4.82
N PRO A 39 16.06 6.39 5.82
CA PRO A 39 15.65 5.75 7.05
C PRO A 39 14.54 6.52 7.76
N GLY A 40 13.50 5.82 8.19
CA GLY A 40 12.37 6.39 8.91
C GLY A 40 11.30 7.05 8.04
N ILE A 41 11.46 7.17 6.70
CA ILE A 41 10.47 7.88 5.84
C ILE A 41 9.05 7.32 6.01
N PHE A 42 8.89 5.99 5.98
CA PHE A 42 7.56 5.35 5.99
C PHE A 42 6.80 5.61 7.29
N SER A 43 7.50 5.88 8.41
CA SER A 43 6.86 6.21 9.68
C SER A 43 6.23 7.62 9.69
N LYS A 44 6.70 8.50 8.80
CA LYS A 44 6.28 9.91 8.71
C LYS A 44 5.11 10.13 7.74
N MET A 45 4.78 9.13 6.92
CA MET A 45 3.72 9.22 5.91
C MET A 45 2.33 9.29 6.54
N LYS A 46 1.43 10.02 5.88
CA LYS A 46 0.01 10.13 6.22
C LYS A 46 -0.81 9.17 5.37
N PRO A 47 -2.00 8.74 5.83
CA PRO A 47 -2.94 8.01 4.99
C PRO A 47 -3.39 8.83 3.78
N ILE A 48 -3.61 8.16 2.66
CA ILE A 48 -4.38 8.72 1.54
C ILE A 48 -5.83 8.93 1.98
N GLU A 49 -6.50 9.94 1.43
CA GLU A 49 -7.90 10.22 1.71
C GLU A 49 -8.78 9.00 1.43
N GLY A 50 -9.63 8.65 2.40
CA GLY A 50 -10.52 7.49 2.32
C GLY A 50 -9.84 6.12 2.49
N ALA A 51 -8.50 6.04 2.60
CA ALA A 51 -7.77 4.77 2.64
C ALA A 51 -8.14 3.88 3.84
N VAL A 52 -8.13 4.45 5.05
CA VAL A 52 -8.41 3.70 6.29
C VAL A 52 -9.86 3.23 6.31
N GLU A 53 -10.81 4.11 5.97
CA GLU A 53 -12.24 3.76 5.89
C GLU A 53 -12.50 2.68 4.83
N SER A 54 -11.85 2.79 3.67
CA SER A 54 -12.02 1.82 2.59
C SER A 54 -11.43 0.46 2.94
N PHE A 55 -10.29 0.43 3.64
CA PHE A 55 -9.73 -0.82 4.16
C PHE A 55 -10.69 -1.50 5.15
N GLU A 56 -11.33 -0.73 6.03
CA GLU A 56 -12.34 -1.24 6.95
C GLU A 56 -13.56 -1.80 6.21
N LYS A 57 -14.11 -1.05 5.24
CA LYS A 57 -15.23 -1.51 4.40
C LYS A 57 -14.87 -2.79 3.66
N LEU A 58 -13.73 -2.83 2.99
CA LEU A 58 -13.24 -4.03 2.30
C LEU A 58 -13.15 -5.23 3.24
N SER A 59 -12.65 -5.03 4.47
CA SER A 59 -12.46 -6.10 5.46
C SER A 59 -13.78 -6.71 5.95
N ARG A 60 -14.92 -6.04 5.77
CA ARG A 60 -16.26 -6.57 6.07
C ARG A 60 -16.80 -7.48 4.96
N HIS A 61 -16.29 -7.35 3.74
CA HIS A 61 -16.79 -8.07 2.55
C HIS A 61 -15.81 -9.11 2.01
N TYR A 62 -14.51 -8.92 2.22
CA TYR A 62 -13.44 -9.73 1.64
C TYR A 62 -12.42 -10.18 2.67
N ASN A 63 -11.63 -11.19 2.29
CA ASN A 63 -10.39 -11.52 3.00
C ASN A 63 -9.30 -10.55 2.56
N VAL A 64 -9.13 -9.45 3.29
CA VAL A 64 -8.19 -8.38 2.94
C VAL A 64 -6.82 -8.61 3.57
N TYR A 65 -5.78 -8.40 2.77
CA TYR A 65 -4.39 -8.44 3.21
C TYR A 65 -3.63 -7.23 2.67
N ILE A 66 -2.73 -6.69 3.49
CA ILE A 66 -1.74 -5.71 3.05
C ILE A 66 -0.59 -6.47 2.40
N LEU A 67 -0.24 -6.11 1.16
CA LEU A 67 0.84 -6.70 0.38
C LEU A 67 1.79 -5.60 -0.09
N SER A 68 2.81 -5.31 0.72
CA SER A 68 3.76 -4.23 0.47
C SER A 68 5.15 -4.79 0.13
N THR A 69 5.90 -4.03 -0.66
CA THR A 69 7.36 -4.23 -0.80
C THR A 69 8.09 -3.29 0.16
N ALA A 70 9.22 -3.73 0.71
CA ALA A 70 10.16 -2.85 1.41
C ALA A 70 11.37 -2.62 0.50
N PRO A 71 11.86 -1.38 0.33
CA PRO A 71 13.05 -1.12 -0.48
C PRO A 71 14.26 -1.87 0.06
N TRP A 72 15.07 -2.43 -0.84
CA TRP A 72 16.21 -3.27 -0.47
C TRP A 72 17.27 -2.51 0.34
N GLU A 73 17.54 -1.26 -0.04
CA GLU A 73 18.53 -0.39 0.59
C GLU A 73 17.98 0.38 1.81
N ASN A 74 16.74 0.12 2.25
CA ASN A 74 16.15 0.75 3.44
C ASN A 74 15.97 -0.26 4.59
N PRO A 75 16.91 -0.33 5.54
CA PRO A 75 16.84 -1.30 6.63
C PRO A 75 15.72 -1.01 7.64
N THR A 76 15.15 0.20 7.67
CA THR A 76 14.05 0.54 8.61
C THR A 76 12.67 0.33 8.00
N ALA A 77 12.57 0.23 6.67
CA ALA A 77 11.30 0.26 5.95
C ALA A 77 10.27 -0.76 6.43
N LEU A 78 10.67 -2.01 6.69
CA LEU A 78 9.75 -3.05 7.19
C LEU A 78 9.13 -2.68 8.54
N ASN A 79 9.96 -2.22 9.48
CA ASN A 79 9.52 -1.83 10.81
C ASN A 79 8.65 -0.58 10.76
N ASP A 80 9.05 0.41 9.96
CA ASP A 80 8.31 1.67 9.79
C ASP A 80 6.92 1.42 9.18
N LYS A 81 6.84 0.59 8.14
CA LYS A 81 5.57 0.17 7.52
C LYS A 81 4.69 -0.58 8.52
N LEU A 82 5.25 -1.52 9.28
CA LEU A 82 4.47 -2.24 10.30
C LEU A 82 3.98 -1.31 11.41
N ALA A 83 4.79 -0.36 11.86
CA ALA A 83 4.40 0.65 12.84
C ALA A 83 3.27 1.53 12.31
N TRP A 84 3.36 1.95 11.04
CA TRP A 84 2.31 2.70 10.36
C TRP A 84 0.99 1.91 10.31
N ILE A 85 1.04 0.63 9.89
CA ILE A 85 -0.13 -0.25 9.84
C ILE A 85 -0.78 -0.37 11.23
N LYS A 86 0.00 -0.61 12.28
CA LYS A 86 -0.50 -0.70 13.66
C LYS A 86 -1.17 0.59 14.10
N LYS A 87 -0.62 1.75 13.71
CA LYS A 87 -1.14 3.06 14.08
C LYS A 87 -2.46 3.42 13.40
N TYR A 88 -2.57 3.15 12.09
CA TYR A 88 -3.69 3.65 11.29
C TYR A 88 -4.75 2.59 10.94
N ILE A 89 -4.35 1.33 10.77
CA ILE A 89 -5.26 0.22 10.43
C ILE A 89 -5.60 -0.62 11.67
N GLY A 90 -4.63 -0.81 12.57
CA GLY A 90 -4.83 -1.49 13.84
C GLY A 90 -5.19 -2.97 13.70
N GLU A 91 -6.10 -3.45 14.54
CA GLU A 91 -6.46 -4.87 14.67
C GLU A 91 -7.01 -5.49 13.38
N LEU A 92 -7.58 -4.70 12.47
CA LEU A 92 -8.04 -5.20 11.16
C LEU A 92 -6.90 -5.81 10.34
N ALA A 93 -5.66 -5.35 10.54
CA ALA A 93 -4.47 -5.87 9.87
C ALA A 93 -3.77 -7.00 10.66
N TYR A 94 -4.25 -7.38 11.84
CA TYR A 94 -3.62 -8.43 12.64
C TYR A 94 -3.61 -9.76 11.90
N LYS A 95 -2.41 -10.33 11.69
CA LYS A 95 -2.16 -11.51 10.83
C LYS A 95 -2.57 -11.34 9.36
N ARG A 96 -2.64 -10.11 8.86
CA ARG A 96 -3.02 -9.77 7.47
C ARG A 96 -1.96 -8.94 6.74
N VAL A 97 -0.70 -8.98 7.16
CA VAL A 97 0.41 -8.22 6.55
C VAL A 97 1.40 -9.17 5.90
N ILE A 98 1.72 -8.91 4.63
CA ILE A 98 2.68 -9.66 3.83
C ILE A 98 3.68 -8.67 3.24
N PHE A 99 4.96 -8.89 3.51
CA PHE A 99 6.03 -8.18 2.83
C PHE A 99 6.65 -9.07 1.76
N SER A 100 6.63 -8.60 0.52
CA SER A 100 7.15 -9.36 -0.63
C SER A 100 7.67 -8.42 -1.72
N HIS A 101 8.76 -8.83 -2.38
CA HIS A 101 9.23 -8.23 -3.64
C HIS A 101 8.54 -8.81 -4.87
N ASN A 102 7.78 -9.90 -4.71
CA ASN A 102 7.14 -10.62 -5.80
C ASN A 102 5.65 -10.78 -5.50
N LYS A 103 4.83 -9.83 -5.96
CA LYS A 103 3.39 -9.77 -5.71
C LYS A 103 2.64 -10.85 -6.49
N HIS A 104 3.04 -11.14 -7.73
CA HIS A 104 2.47 -12.19 -8.59
C HIS A 104 2.51 -13.61 -7.99
N LEU A 105 3.39 -13.88 -7.02
CA LEU A 105 3.45 -15.19 -6.34
C LEU A 105 2.32 -15.41 -5.33
N ASN A 106 1.56 -14.36 -4.99
CA ASN A 106 0.44 -14.45 -4.06
C ASN A 106 -0.83 -14.86 -4.81
N MET A 107 -1.54 -15.87 -4.32
CA MET A 107 -2.81 -16.30 -4.89
C MET A 107 -3.96 -15.47 -4.30
N GLY A 108 -4.68 -14.74 -5.16
CA GLY A 108 -5.87 -14.01 -4.75
C GLY A 108 -6.69 -13.49 -5.94
N ASP A 109 -7.83 -12.88 -5.64
CA ASP A 109 -8.80 -12.44 -6.64
C ASP A 109 -8.51 -11.03 -7.14
N TYR A 110 -8.03 -10.14 -6.26
CA TYR A 110 -7.75 -8.74 -6.57
C TYR A 110 -6.44 -8.28 -5.95
N LEU A 111 -5.74 -7.39 -6.67
CA LEU A 111 -4.62 -6.60 -6.16
C LEU A 111 -4.91 -5.12 -6.44
N ILE A 112 -5.02 -4.30 -5.40
CA ILE A 112 -5.13 -2.84 -5.51
C ILE A 112 -3.72 -2.27 -5.33
N ASP A 113 -3.15 -1.72 -6.40
CA ASP A 113 -1.74 -1.32 -6.47
C ASP A 113 -1.59 -0.17 -7.47
N ASP A 114 -0.75 0.82 -7.16
CA ASP A 114 -0.52 2.01 -7.98
C ASP A 114 0.50 1.78 -9.10
N ARG A 115 1.22 0.66 -9.06
CA ARG A 115 2.30 0.32 -9.99
C ARG A 115 2.09 -1.05 -10.63
N THR A 116 2.90 -1.32 -11.65
CA THR A 116 3.04 -2.64 -12.27
C THR A 116 4.32 -3.36 -11.83
N ALA A 117 5.15 -2.70 -11.02
CA ALA A 117 6.44 -3.20 -10.53
C ALA A 117 6.28 -4.33 -9.50
N ASN A 118 7.41 -4.99 -9.16
CA ASN A 118 7.44 -6.08 -8.17
C ASN A 118 6.45 -7.21 -8.49
N GLY A 119 6.16 -7.43 -9.77
CA GLY A 119 5.19 -8.40 -10.26
C GLY A 119 3.73 -8.03 -10.03
N ALA A 120 3.38 -6.78 -9.74
CA ALA A 120 1.98 -6.35 -9.70
C ALA A 120 1.32 -6.46 -11.08
N GLY A 121 2.04 -6.12 -12.15
CA GLY A 121 1.55 -6.22 -13.53
C GLY A 121 1.35 -7.65 -14.02
N ASP A 122 2.02 -8.62 -13.38
CA ASP A 122 1.90 -10.05 -13.69
C ASP A 122 0.98 -10.78 -12.69
N PHE A 123 0.27 -10.04 -11.83
CA PHE A 123 -0.64 -10.64 -10.87
C PHE A 123 -1.76 -11.39 -11.59
N THR A 124 -1.95 -12.68 -11.24
CA THR A 124 -2.87 -13.56 -11.97
C THR A 124 -4.35 -13.25 -11.71
N GLY A 125 -4.66 -12.59 -10.59
CA GLY A 125 -5.99 -12.06 -10.33
C GLY A 125 -6.22 -10.73 -11.05
N THR A 126 -7.24 -9.99 -10.64
CA THR A 126 -7.51 -8.67 -11.24
C THR A 126 -6.64 -7.60 -10.59
N HIS A 127 -5.73 -6.98 -11.35
CA HIS A 127 -5.02 -5.78 -10.93
C HIS A 127 -5.94 -4.55 -11.07
N ILE A 128 -6.29 -3.95 -9.94
CA ILE A 128 -6.98 -2.67 -9.84
C ILE A 128 -5.90 -1.59 -9.74
N HIS A 129 -5.55 -1.02 -10.90
CA HIS A 129 -4.46 -0.05 -11.00
C HIS A 129 -4.87 1.31 -10.43
N PHE A 130 -4.57 1.50 -9.15
CA PHE A 130 -4.98 2.67 -8.36
C PHE A 130 -4.31 3.96 -8.87
N GLY A 131 -5.02 5.09 -8.81
CA GLY A 131 -4.53 6.39 -9.27
C GLY A 131 -4.60 6.59 -10.78
N THR A 132 -5.07 5.60 -11.56
CA THR A 132 -5.30 5.74 -13.00
C THR A 132 -6.67 6.36 -13.31
N GLU A 133 -6.93 6.72 -14.57
CA GLU A 133 -8.22 7.27 -15.02
C GLU A 133 -9.42 6.37 -14.63
N LYS A 134 -9.24 5.05 -14.66
CA LYS A 134 -10.29 4.08 -14.31
C LYS A 134 -10.51 3.96 -12.80
N PHE A 135 -9.44 4.10 -12.02
CA PHE A 135 -9.48 3.95 -10.56
C PHE A 135 -8.77 5.11 -9.85
N PRO A 136 -9.22 6.37 -10.02
CA PRO A 136 -8.47 7.54 -9.57
C PRO A 136 -8.38 7.66 -8.05
N ASN A 137 -9.25 6.99 -7.31
CA ASN A 137 -9.33 7.08 -5.85
C ASN A 137 -10.08 5.88 -5.23
N TRP A 138 -10.11 5.84 -3.90
CA TRP A 138 -10.79 4.78 -3.14
C TRP A 138 -12.29 4.65 -3.43
N GLN A 139 -13.00 5.75 -3.68
CA GLN A 139 -14.41 5.72 -4.01
C GLN A 139 -14.67 4.92 -5.30
N SER A 140 -13.86 5.14 -6.34
CA SER A 140 -13.96 4.41 -7.59
C SER A 140 -13.67 2.90 -7.44
N VAL A 141 -12.74 2.54 -6.54
CA VAL A 141 -12.41 1.14 -6.22
C VAL A 141 -13.57 0.46 -5.49
N LEU A 142 -14.14 1.09 -4.47
CA LEU A 142 -15.28 0.54 -3.72
C LEU A 142 -16.50 0.36 -4.64
N LEU A 143 -16.78 1.34 -5.51
CA LEU A 143 -17.86 1.24 -6.49
C LEU A 143 -17.66 0.06 -7.46
N TYR A 144 -16.45 -0.13 -7.98
CA TYR A 144 -16.12 -1.27 -8.84
C TYR A 144 -16.32 -2.62 -8.12
N LEU A 145 -15.97 -2.66 -6.83
CA LEU A 145 -16.13 -3.83 -5.97
C LEU A 145 -17.54 -3.99 -5.38
N LYS A 146 -18.46 -3.06 -5.71
CA LYS A 146 -19.86 -3.02 -5.25
C LYS A 146 -19.97 -2.98 -3.72
N ILE A 147 -19.18 -2.10 -3.10
CA ILE A 147 -19.18 -1.83 -1.67
C ILE A 147 -19.60 -0.39 -1.43
N ASP A 148 -20.51 -0.20 -0.49
CA ASP A 148 -21.05 1.10 -0.07
C ASP A 148 -20.18 1.78 1.01
#